data_AF-A0A2D6LCQ3-F1
#
_entry.id   AF-A0A2D6LCQ3-F1
#
_cell.length_a   1.000
_cell.length_b   1.000
_cell.length_c   1.000
_cell.angle_alpha   90.00
_cell.angle_beta   90.00
_cell.angle_gamma   90.00
#
_symmetry.space_group_name_H-M   'P 1'
#
loop_
_entity.id
_entity.type
_entity.pdbx_description
1 polymer ?
#
loop_
_entity_poly.entity_id
_entity_poly.type
_entity_poly.pdbx_seq_one_letter_code
_entity_poly.pdbx_strand_id
1 'polypeptide(L)'
;MKNREVVSLQPLRNLSRVETHYRRKENQLFPYLEKHGITAPPQVMWGVHDDIRALSKQTTEAFEGRNLSAILENGKKFTKAITDMIFKEEHILFPISLDALDESEWIDIRKGENDIGYAFEGPAGEWPGETDGSEVSRESSNAGEEAGRLELDTGRLTLNQINLLLKTLPVDVTFVDENDRVQYFSAGKERIFPRSPGIIGRNVQNCHPPKSLDVVNRIVGEFKAGTKSTADFWIRVQGRLIYIRYFAVRDENDAFKGTLEVSQDITDISSIEGERRLLDWQDT
;
A
#
# COMPACT_ATOMS: atom_id res chain seq x y z
N MET A 1 31.14 27.83 35.28
CA MET A 1 30.54 27.58 33.96
C MET A 1 29.25 26.81 34.18
N LYS A 2 28.08 27.44 33.96
CA LYS A 2 26.77 26.81 34.19
C LYS A 2 26.55 25.68 33.18
N ASN A 3 26.11 24.52 33.66
CA ASN A 3 25.58 23.41 32.86
C ASN A 3 24.62 23.97 31.81
N ARG A 4 25.00 23.94 30.52
CA ARG A 4 24.04 24.07 29.43
C ARG A 4 23.30 22.74 29.38
N GLU A 5 22.07 22.70 29.91
CA GLU A 5 21.15 21.61 29.62
C GLU A 5 21.04 21.48 28.10
N VAL A 6 21.47 20.33 27.59
CA VAL A 6 21.28 19.98 26.19
C VAL A 6 19.77 19.75 26.04
N VAL A 7 19.06 20.73 25.49
CA VAL A 7 17.64 20.59 25.16
C VAL A 7 17.52 19.42 24.18
N SER A 8 16.75 18.41 24.54
CA SER A 8 16.59 17.18 23.76
C SER A 8 15.33 17.24 22.90
N LEU A 9 15.41 16.73 21.67
CA LEU A 9 14.25 16.49 20.80
C LEU A 9 13.39 15.31 21.25
N GLN A 10 13.88 14.51 22.20
CA GLN A 10 13.23 13.26 22.56
C GLN A 10 11.76 13.41 23.00
N PRO A 11 11.36 14.43 23.79
CA PRO A 11 9.96 14.62 24.16
C PRO A 11 9.07 14.91 22.94
N LEU A 12 9.55 15.73 22.00
CA LEU A 12 8.82 16.03 20.77
C LEU A 12 8.67 14.76 19.92
N ARG A 13 9.76 14.01 19.72
CA ARG A 13 9.75 12.74 18.98
C ARG A 13 8.80 11.72 19.59
N ASN A 14 8.80 11.60 20.91
CA ASN A 14 7.88 10.70 21.62
C ASN A 14 6.44 11.12 21.39
N LEU A 15 6.13 12.42 21.50
CA LEU A 15 4.77 12.93 21.30
C LEU A 15 4.30 12.79 19.84
N SER A 16 5.19 13.01 18.86
CA SER A 16 4.89 12.84 17.44
C SER A 16 4.51 11.41 17.06
N ARG A 17 4.77 10.40 17.91
CA ARG A 17 4.26 9.04 17.71
C ARG A 17 2.73 8.95 17.71
N VAL A 18 2.03 9.97 18.24
CA VAL A 18 0.56 10.10 18.15
C VAL A 18 0.06 10.02 16.70
N GLU A 19 0.91 10.33 15.71
CA GLU A 19 0.59 10.16 14.30
C GLU A 19 0.13 8.74 13.95
N THR A 20 0.76 7.73 14.54
CA THR A 20 0.37 6.33 14.32
C THR A 20 -1.05 6.04 14.82
N HIS A 21 -1.47 6.68 15.92
CA HIS A 21 -2.83 6.58 16.45
C HIS A 21 -3.86 7.21 15.50
N TYR A 22 -3.53 8.38 14.94
CA TYR A 22 -4.39 9.03 13.94
C TYR A 22 -4.53 8.19 12.68
N ARG A 23 -3.41 7.71 12.12
CA ARG A 23 -3.43 6.83 10.93
C ARG A 23 -4.26 5.58 11.14
N ARG A 24 -4.21 4.96 12.32
CA ARG A 24 -5.07 3.81 12.63
C ARG A 24 -6.54 4.18 12.57
N LYS A 25 -6.97 5.21 13.31
CA LYS A 25 -8.38 5.62 13.29
C LYS A 25 -8.86 5.98 11.88
N GLU A 26 -8.04 6.73 11.15
CA GLU A 26 -8.32 7.19 9.79
C GLU A 26 -8.51 6.06 8.79
N ASN A 27 -7.67 5.02 8.85
CA ASN A 27 -7.67 3.96 7.85
C ASN A 27 -8.41 2.68 8.30
N GLN A 28 -8.73 2.56 9.59
CA GLN A 28 -9.31 1.33 10.16
C GLN A 28 -10.65 1.56 10.82
N LEU A 29 -10.84 2.64 11.58
CA LEU A 29 -12.11 2.90 12.27
C LEU A 29 -13.08 3.70 11.40
N PHE A 30 -12.61 4.78 10.78
CA PHE A 30 -13.44 5.69 10.01
C PHE A 30 -14.20 5.01 8.86
N PRO A 31 -13.60 4.09 8.07
CA PRO A 31 -14.33 3.42 7.00
C PRO A 31 -15.54 2.63 7.48
N TYR A 32 -15.51 2.07 8.70
CA TYR A 32 -16.65 1.36 9.26
C TYR A 32 -17.74 2.32 9.74
N LEU A 33 -17.36 3.42 10.42
CA LEU A 33 -18.32 4.47 10.77
C LEU A 33 -19.02 5.06 9.53
N GLU A 34 -18.28 5.25 8.43
CA GLU A 34 -18.81 5.75 7.17
C GLU A 34 -19.78 4.75 6.52
N LYS A 35 -19.54 3.44 6.61
CA LYS A 35 -20.50 2.41 6.17
C LYS A 35 -21.83 2.50 6.94
N HIS A 36 -21.78 2.91 8.21
CA HIS A 36 -22.95 3.19 9.05
C HIS A 36 -23.53 4.61 8.86
N GLY A 37 -23.04 5.37 7.87
CA GLY A 37 -23.52 6.71 7.54
C GLY A 37 -22.99 7.82 8.47
N ILE A 38 -22.04 7.51 9.36
CA ILE A 38 -21.43 8.46 10.29
C ILE A 38 -20.19 9.07 9.65
N THR A 39 -20.36 10.12 8.86
CA THR A 39 -19.28 10.72 8.05
C THR A 39 -18.72 12.02 8.63
N ALA A 40 -19.53 12.81 9.33
CA ALA A 40 -19.13 14.14 9.79
C ALA A 40 -18.03 14.12 10.89
N PRO A 41 -18.11 13.28 11.96
CA PRO A 41 -17.04 13.21 12.94
C PRO A 41 -15.70 12.73 12.35
N PRO A 42 -15.63 11.63 11.56
CA PRO A 42 -14.41 11.23 10.85
C PRO A 42 -13.78 12.35 10.02
N GLN A 43 -14.57 13.03 9.19
CA GLN A 43 -14.08 14.06 8.28
C GLN A 43 -13.51 15.28 9.05
N VAL A 44 -14.21 15.75 10.07
CA VAL A 44 -13.74 16.88 10.89
C VAL A 44 -12.48 16.49 11.66
N MET A 45 -12.44 15.29 12.24
CA MET A 45 -11.26 14.83 12.98
C MET A 45 -10.04 14.67 12.09
N TRP A 46 -10.20 14.18 10.86
CA TRP A 46 -9.11 14.08 9.89
C TRP A 46 -8.47 15.45 9.63
N GLY A 47 -9.27 16.48 9.37
CA GLY A 47 -8.76 17.84 9.17
C GLY A 47 -7.97 18.35 10.38
N VAL A 48 -8.45 18.06 11.60
CA VAL A 48 -7.72 18.42 12.82
C VAL A 48 -6.44 17.60 12.99
N HIS A 49 -6.41 16.32 12.59
CA HIS A 49 -5.16 15.54 12.57
C HIS A 49 -4.13 16.17 11.63
N ASP A 50 -4.54 16.67 10.47
CA ASP A 50 -3.66 17.38 9.52
C ASP A 50 -3.08 18.67 10.13
N ASP A 51 -3.88 19.44 10.85
CA ASP A 51 -3.40 20.61 11.60
C ASP A 51 -2.38 20.21 12.68
N ILE A 52 -2.63 19.11 13.40
CA ILE A 52 -1.71 18.59 14.42
C ILE A 52 -0.39 18.11 13.79
N ARG A 53 -0.44 17.45 12.62
CA ARG A 53 0.74 17.05 11.83
C ARG A 53 1.56 18.26 11.40
N ALA A 54 0.90 19.31 10.91
CA ALA A 54 1.55 20.55 10.52
C ALA A 54 2.25 21.21 11.72
N LEU A 55 1.59 21.28 12.88
CA LEU A 55 2.20 21.80 14.12
C LEU A 55 3.40 20.96 14.59
N SER A 56 3.32 19.64 14.51
CA SER A 56 4.45 18.74 14.83
C SER A 56 5.66 19.04 13.96
N LYS A 57 5.44 19.19 12.64
CA LYS A 57 6.48 19.51 11.66
C LYS A 57 7.09 20.89 11.94
N GLN A 58 6.27 21.93 12.08
CA GLN A 58 6.72 23.30 12.38
C GLN A 58 7.49 23.38 13.71
N THR A 59 7.11 22.60 14.72
CA THR A 59 7.83 22.53 16.00
C THR A 59 9.21 21.88 15.82
N THR A 60 9.30 20.85 14.98
CA THR A 60 10.56 20.17 14.66
C THR A 60 11.51 21.10 13.90
N GLU A 61 11.01 21.78 12.87
CA GLU A 61 11.78 22.77 12.10
C GLU A 61 12.26 23.94 12.98
N ALA A 62 11.39 24.44 13.87
CA ALA A 62 11.77 25.49 14.82
C ALA A 62 12.88 25.03 15.78
N PHE A 63 12.87 23.77 16.18
CA PHE A 63 13.93 23.17 16.99
C PHE A 63 15.25 23.09 16.24
N GLU A 64 15.23 22.58 15.00
CA GLU A 64 16.42 22.48 14.15
C GLU A 64 17.03 23.86 13.85
N GLY A 65 16.17 24.85 13.60
CA GLY A 65 16.54 26.25 13.46
C GLY A 65 16.92 26.96 14.76
N ARG A 66 16.88 26.28 15.91
CA ARG A 66 17.18 26.80 17.26
C ARG A 66 16.38 28.06 17.63
N ASN A 67 15.15 28.17 17.12
CA ASN A 67 14.27 29.30 17.36
C ASN A 67 13.41 29.07 18.62
N LEU A 68 13.91 29.50 19.77
CA LEU A 68 13.28 29.21 21.06
C LEU A 68 11.85 29.75 21.21
N SER A 69 11.55 30.94 20.67
CA SER A 69 10.20 31.50 20.75
C SER A 69 9.22 30.68 19.93
N ALA A 70 9.60 30.30 18.70
CA ALA A 70 8.78 29.45 17.84
C ALA A 70 8.59 28.04 18.43
N ILE A 71 9.62 27.45 19.06
CA ILE A 71 9.49 26.16 19.76
C ILE A 71 8.44 26.25 20.87
N LEU A 72 8.50 27.30 21.71
CA LEU A 72 7.56 27.46 22.82
C LEU A 72 6.14 27.74 22.35
N GLU A 73 5.98 28.53 21.29
CA GLU A 73 4.67 28.83 20.73
C GLU A 73 4.05 27.60 20.05
N ASN A 74 4.77 26.98 19.11
CA ASN A 74 4.29 25.82 18.36
C ASN A 74 4.08 24.62 19.28
N GLY A 75 4.99 24.40 20.23
CA GLY A 75 4.88 23.34 21.22
C GLY A 75 3.63 23.45 22.10
N LYS A 76 3.26 24.67 22.53
CA LYS A 76 2.00 24.90 23.27
C LYS A 76 0.76 24.64 22.43
N LYS A 77 0.77 25.07 21.16
CA LYS A 77 -0.34 24.81 20.23
C LYS A 77 -0.47 23.31 19.96
N PHE A 78 0.64 22.63 19.73
CA PHE A 78 0.70 21.20 19.44
C PHE A 78 0.16 20.37 20.62
N THR A 79 0.65 20.60 21.84
CA THR A 79 0.17 19.87 23.02
C THR A 79 -1.30 20.14 23.31
N LYS A 80 -1.74 21.40 23.18
CA LYS A 80 -3.16 21.75 23.33
C LYS A 80 -4.03 21.04 22.29
N ALA A 81 -3.63 21.03 21.03
CA ALA A 81 -4.40 20.40 19.96
C ALA A 81 -4.53 18.88 20.16
N ILE A 82 -3.47 18.21 20.63
CA ILE A 82 -3.53 16.79 21.01
C ILE A 82 -4.51 16.57 22.17
N THR A 83 -4.43 17.35 23.25
CA THR A 83 -5.36 17.23 24.38
C THR A 83 -6.81 17.46 23.96
N ASP A 84 -7.05 18.46 23.11
CA ASP A 84 -8.37 18.76 22.59
C ASP A 84 -8.89 17.66 21.64
N MET A 85 -8.00 16.89 21.00
CA MET A 85 -8.36 15.72 20.18
C MET A 85 -8.71 14.52 21.05
N ILE A 86 -7.90 14.21 22.08
CA ILE A 86 -8.20 13.15 23.06
C ILE A 86 -9.60 13.34 23.66
N PHE A 87 -9.95 14.58 24.03
CA PHE A 87 -11.29 14.87 24.55
C PHE A 87 -12.40 14.51 23.55
N LYS A 88 -12.25 14.88 22.26
CA LYS A 88 -13.22 14.57 21.22
C LYS A 88 -13.30 13.07 20.95
N GLU A 89 -12.18 12.37 21.04
CA GLU A 89 -12.14 10.92 20.89
C GLU A 89 -12.95 10.25 22.01
N GLU A 90 -12.65 10.54 23.26
CA GLU A 90 -13.28 9.92 24.43
C GLU A 90 -14.76 10.27 24.59
N HIS A 91 -15.18 11.48 24.21
CA HIS A 91 -16.53 11.98 24.46
C HIS A 91 -17.45 11.98 23.23
N ILE A 92 -16.91 11.76 22.03
CA ILE A 92 -17.69 11.79 20.79
C ILE A 92 -17.40 10.56 19.94
N LEU A 93 -16.17 10.39 19.46
CA LEU A 93 -15.86 9.34 18.49
C LEU A 93 -16.06 7.93 19.07
N PHE A 94 -15.45 7.63 20.20
CA PHE A 94 -15.49 6.29 20.79
C PHE A 94 -16.88 5.90 21.27
N PRO A 95 -17.67 6.77 21.96
CA PRO A 95 -19.05 6.46 22.28
C PRO A 95 -19.89 6.14 21.03
N ILE A 96 -19.78 6.97 19.98
CA ILE A 96 -20.50 6.72 18.72
C ILE A 96 -20.05 5.41 18.07
N SER A 97 -18.75 5.09 18.14
CA SER A 97 -18.22 3.85 17.56
C SER A 97 -18.71 2.62 18.29
N LEU A 98 -18.76 2.66 19.62
CA LEU A 98 -19.26 1.56 20.44
C LEU A 98 -20.77 1.33 20.25
N ASP A 99 -21.53 2.40 20.01
CA ASP A 99 -22.97 2.30 19.74
C ASP A 99 -23.27 1.82 18.30
N ALA A 100 -22.41 2.16 17.34
CA ALA A 100 -22.65 1.89 15.92
C ALA A 100 -22.10 0.55 15.43
N LEU A 101 -20.92 0.13 15.91
CA LEU A 101 -20.20 -1.03 15.38
C LEU A 101 -20.49 -2.30 16.17
N ASP A 102 -20.71 -3.40 15.46
CA ASP A 102 -20.86 -4.71 16.08
C ASP A 102 -19.51 -5.42 16.33
N GLU A 103 -19.56 -6.53 17.07
CA GLU A 103 -18.37 -7.30 17.45
C GLU A 103 -17.59 -7.85 16.23
N SER A 104 -18.28 -8.21 15.14
CA SER A 104 -17.64 -8.73 13.94
C SER A 104 -16.84 -7.65 13.21
N GLU A 105 -17.35 -6.41 13.20
CA GLU A 105 -16.63 -5.27 12.65
C GLU A 105 -15.40 -4.92 13.50
N TRP A 106 -15.51 -5.00 14.83
CA TRP A 106 -14.34 -4.83 15.70
C TRP A 106 -13.27 -5.91 15.48
N ILE A 107 -13.67 -7.15 15.20
CA ILE A 107 -12.75 -8.24 14.82
C ILE A 107 -12.06 -7.93 13.50
N ASP A 108 -12.78 -7.43 12.49
CA ASP A 108 -12.17 -7.09 11.21
C ASP A 108 -11.24 -5.88 11.30
N ILE A 109 -11.59 -4.87 12.10
CA ILE A 109 -10.69 -3.74 12.42
C ILE A 109 -9.40 -4.27 13.06
N ARG A 110 -9.53 -5.19 14.03
CA ARG A 110 -8.41 -5.80 14.76
C ARG A 110 -7.40 -6.49 13.84
N LYS A 111 -7.86 -7.19 12.79
CA LYS A 111 -6.98 -7.89 11.82
C LYS A 111 -5.98 -6.95 11.13
N GLY A 112 -6.39 -5.70 10.86
CA GLY A 112 -5.53 -4.72 10.19
C GLY A 112 -4.56 -3.98 11.11
N GLU A 113 -4.71 -4.04 12.43
CA GLU A 113 -3.99 -3.13 13.36
C GLU A 113 -2.47 -3.26 13.28
N ASN A 114 -1.96 -4.46 12.97
CA ASN A 114 -0.52 -4.73 12.84
C ASN A 114 0.10 -4.09 11.58
N ASP A 115 -0.68 -3.79 10.54
CA ASP A 115 -0.17 -3.17 9.31
C ASP A 115 0.25 -1.71 9.51
N ILE A 116 -0.37 -1.01 10.46
CA ILE A 116 -0.07 0.40 10.80
C ILE A 116 0.78 0.51 12.07
N GLY A 117 0.60 -0.40 13.04
CA GLY A 117 1.34 -0.44 14.31
C GLY A 117 0.78 0.52 15.37
N TYR A 118 1.40 0.57 16.57
CA TYR A 118 0.87 1.32 17.73
C TYR A 118 1.69 2.55 18.10
N ALA A 119 1.00 3.66 18.43
CA ALA A 119 1.63 4.94 18.77
C ALA A 119 2.50 4.87 20.02
N PHE A 120 2.09 4.13 21.06
CA PHE A 120 2.82 4.07 22.33
C PHE A 120 3.02 2.61 22.75
N GLU A 121 2.09 2.08 23.52
CA GLU A 121 2.03 0.68 23.92
C GLU A 121 0.96 -0.04 23.08
N GLY A 122 1.21 -1.32 22.81
CA GLY A 122 0.20 -2.21 22.22
C GLY A 122 -0.93 -2.50 23.19
N PRO A 123 -1.96 -3.24 22.75
CA PRO A 123 -3.05 -3.66 23.63
C PRO A 123 -2.50 -4.53 24.75
N ALA A 124 -3.06 -4.38 25.96
CA ALA A 124 -2.61 -5.08 27.16
C ALA A 124 -3.00 -6.58 27.20
N GLY A 125 -3.66 -7.10 26.17
CA GLY A 125 -4.08 -8.49 26.07
C GLY A 125 -4.57 -8.88 24.68
N GLU A 126 -4.84 -10.17 24.50
CA GLU A 126 -5.43 -10.75 23.29
C GLU A 126 -6.95 -10.53 23.30
N TRP A 127 -7.45 -9.87 22.25
CA TRP A 127 -8.88 -9.63 22.04
C TRP A 127 -9.22 -9.65 20.54
N PRO A 128 -10.27 -10.38 20.13
CA PRO A 128 -10.79 -11.59 20.79
C PRO A 128 -9.82 -12.75 20.56
N GLY A 129 -9.85 -13.75 21.45
CA GLY A 129 -8.84 -14.80 21.59
C GLY A 129 -8.23 -15.28 20.28
N GLU A 130 -6.90 -15.28 20.22
CA GLU A 130 -6.16 -15.92 19.14
C GLU A 130 -6.55 -17.40 19.06
N THR A 131 -7.36 -17.75 18.07
CA THR A 131 -7.22 -19.07 17.44
C THR A 131 -6.31 -18.89 16.25
N ASP A 132 -5.10 -19.41 16.45
CA ASP A 132 -4.17 -19.85 15.42
C ASP A 132 -4.91 -20.36 14.17
N GLY A 133 -4.42 -19.98 12.99
CA GLY A 133 -5.16 -20.02 11.74
C GLY A 133 -5.90 -21.34 11.48
N SER A 134 -7.22 -21.28 11.36
CA SER A 134 -7.99 -22.20 10.53
C SER A 134 -9.42 -21.69 10.32
N GLU A 135 -9.81 -21.70 9.06
CA GLU A 135 -11.17 -21.54 8.53
C GLU A 135 -11.84 -20.17 8.74
N VAL A 136 -11.61 -19.32 7.75
CA VAL A 136 -12.51 -18.22 7.36
C VAL A 136 -13.92 -18.81 7.13
N SER A 137 -14.76 -18.79 8.16
CA SER A 137 -16.20 -18.94 7.99
C SER A 137 -16.72 -17.65 7.36
N ARG A 138 -16.75 -17.64 6.03
CA ARG A 138 -17.49 -16.66 5.21
C ARG A 138 -18.98 -16.86 5.46
N GLU A 139 -19.53 -16.15 6.43
CA GLU A 139 -20.97 -15.92 6.47
C GLU A 139 -21.27 -14.58 5.80
N SER A 140 -21.50 -14.68 4.50
CA SER A 140 -21.97 -13.60 3.63
C SER A 140 -23.41 -13.21 3.99
N SER A 141 -23.58 -12.03 4.58
CA SER A 141 -24.84 -11.29 4.50
C SER A 141 -24.90 -10.49 3.19
N ASN A 142 -25.53 -11.09 2.17
CA ASN A 142 -26.34 -10.49 1.07
C ASN A 142 -26.26 -11.32 -0.21
N ALA A 143 -27.01 -12.42 -0.26
CA ALA A 143 -27.09 -13.39 -1.35
C ALA A 143 -27.75 -12.88 -2.67
N GLY A 144 -27.74 -11.57 -2.94
CA GLY A 144 -28.32 -10.97 -4.15
C GLY A 144 -27.32 -10.43 -5.17
N GLU A 145 -26.14 -9.96 -4.73
CA GLU A 145 -25.15 -9.27 -5.58
C GLU A 145 -23.76 -9.94 -5.62
N GLU A 146 -23.53 -11.00 -4.84
CA GLU A 146 -22.21 -11.64 -4.66
C GLU A 146 -21.83 -12.68 -5.73
N ALA A 147 -22.75 -13.06 -6.63
CA ALA A 147 -22.45 -14.02 -7.68
C ALA A 147 -21.52 -13.40 -8.75
N GLY A 148 -20.24 -13.78 -8.74
CA GLY A 148 -19.28 -13.46 -9.81
C GLY A 148 -18.09 -12.58 -9.41
N ARG A 149 -17.85 -12.37 -8.12
CA ARG A 149 -16.61 -11.75 -7.61
C ARG A 149 -15.63 -12.81 -7.13
N LEU A 150 -14.36 -12.65 -7.51
CA LEU A 150 -13.21 -13.40 -6.99
C LEU A 150 -12.74 -12.71 -5.70
N GLU A 151 -12.69 -13.48 -4.61
CA GLU A 151 -12.08 -13.07 -3.35
C GLU A 151 -10.56 -13.14 -3.50
N LEU A 152 -9.87 -12.04 -3.17
CA LEU A 152 -8.41 -11.92 -3.13
C LEU A 152 -7.97 -11.81 -1.66
N ASP A 153 -6.67 -11.92 -1.39
CA ASP A 153 -6.12 -11.76 -0.04
C ASP A 153 -6.52 -10.41 0.59
N THR A 154 -6.66 -9.38 -0.24
CA THR A 154 -7.21 -8.08 0.17
C THR A 154 -8.23 -7.57 -0.84
N GLY A 155 -9.51 -7.69 -0.46
CA GLY A 155 -10.64 -7.20 -1.24
C GLY A 155 -11.18 -8.21 -2.26
N ARG A 156 -12.09 -7.74 -3.12
CA ARG A 156 -12.85 -8.61 -4.04
C ARG A 156 -13.12 -7.92 -5.36
N LEU A 157 -12.89 -8.64 -6.47
CA LEU A 157 -13.01 -8.11 -7.83
C LEU A 157 -13.77 -9.08 -8.74
N THR A 158 -14.58 -8.56 -9.65
CA THR A 158 -15.09 -9.38 -10.76
C THR A 158 -13.96 -9.74 -11.73
N LEU A 159 -14.10 -10.85 -12.46
CA LEU A 159 -13.15 -11.23 -13.52
C LEU A 159 -12.97 -10.11 -14.56
N ASN A 160 -14.03 -9.36 -14.86
CA ASN A 160 -13.96 -8.22 -15.77
C ASN A 160 -13.11 -7.08 -15.21
N GLN A 161 -13.25 -6.74 -13.91
CA GLN A 161 -12.41 -5.74 -13.27
C GLN A 161 -10.93 -6.15 -13.27
N ILE A 162 -10.61 -7.42 -13.01
CA ILE A 162 -9.24 -7.94 -13.08
C ILE A 162 -8.65 -7.72 -14.48
N ASN A 163 -9.38 -8.10 -15.52
CA ASN A 163 -8.95 -7.90 -16.91
C ASN A 163 -8.77 -6.41 -17.27
N LEU A 164 -9.66 -5.52 -16.78
CA LEU A 164 -9.54 -4.08 -17.00
C LEU A 164 -8.32 -3.49 -16.28
N LEU A 165 -8.09 -3.87 -15.02
CA LEU A 165 -6.92 -3.43 -14.24
C LEU A 165 -5.62 -3.83 -14.95
N LEU A 166 -5.46 -5.10 -15.30
CA LEU A 166 -4.24 -5.59 -15.97
C LEU A 166 -4.00 -4.94 -17.35
N LYS A 167 -5.06 -4.49 -18.04
CA LYS A 167 -4.95 -3.73 -19.29
C LYS A 167 -4.62 -2.25 -19.11
N THR A 168 -4.83 -1.71 -17.91
CA THR A 168 -4.68 -0.29 -17.60
C THR A 168 -3.37 0.03 -16.88
N LEU A 169 -2.70 -0.99 -16.31
CA LEU A 169 -1.39 -0.83 -15.71
C LEU A 169 -0.43 -0.11 -16.68
N PRO A 170 0.39 0.85 -16.21
CA PRO A 170 1.36 1.58 -17.03
C PRO A 170 2.62 0.73 -17.31
N VAL A 171 2.43 -0.57 -17.46
CA VAL A 171 3.45 -1.57 -17.76
C VAL A 171 2.87 -2.68 -18.63
N ASP A 172 3.70 -3.25 -19.48
CA ASP A 172 3.37 -4.48 -20.20
C ASP A 172 3.67 -5.69 -19.33
N VAL A 173 2.70 -6.60 -19.24
CA VAL A 173 2.81 -7.82 -18.46
C VAL A 173 2.75 -9.02 -19.39
N THR A 174 3.57 -10.04 -19.12
CA THR A 174 3.43 -11.40 -19.65
C THR A 174 3.55 -12.37 -18.49
N PHE A 175 2.66 -13.35 -18.39
CA PHE A 175 2.75 -14.42 -17.40
C PHE A 175 2.96 -15.77 -18.09
N VAL A 176 3.98 -16.48 -17.61
CA VAL A 176 4.33 -17.85 -18.01
C VAL A 176 4.14 -18.74 -16.79
N ASP A 177 3.39 -19.83 -16.94
CA ASP A 177 3.10 -20.74 -15.83
C ASP A 177 4.30 -21.62 -15.43
N GLU A 178 4.11 -22.46 -14.40
CA GLU A 178 5.10 -23.42 -13.91
C GLU A 178 5.56 -24.44 -14.98
N ASN A 179 4.76 -24.64 -16.03
CA ASN A 179 5.01 -25.54 -17.15
C ASN A 179 5.70 -24.83 -18.34
N ASP A 180 6.23 -23.63 -18.10
CA ASP A 180 6.91 -22.80 -19.08
C ASP A 180 6.01 -22.39 -20.26
N ARG A 181 4.68 -22.34 -20.07
CA ARG A 181 3.71 -21.93 -21.10
C ARG A 181 3.18 -20.53 -20.86
N VAL A 182 3.12 -19.73 -21.91
CA VAL A 182 2.54 -18.37 -21.84
C VAL A 182 1.04 -18.46 -21.59
N GLN A 183 0.57 -17.99 -20.44
CA GLN A 183 -0.85 -18.01 -20.09
C GLN A 183 -1.55 -16.67 -20.34
N TYR A 184 -0.81 -15.58 -20.21
CA TYR A 184 -1.37 -14.24 -20.29
C TYR A 184 -0.37 -13.23 -20.82
N PHE A 185 -0.89 -12.21 -21.50
CA PHE A 185 -0.16 -10.97 -21.72
C PHE A 185 -1.14 -9.78 -21.71
N SER A 186 -0.72 -8.62 -21.21
CA SER A 186 -1.53 -7.40 -21.25
C SER A 186 -1.60 -6.86 -22.68
N ALA A 187 -2.81 -6.87 -23.25
CA ALA A 187 -3.09 -6.31 -24.57
C ALA A 187 -3.39 -4.80 -24.46
N GLY A 188 -2.46 -4.05 -23.88
CA GLY A 188 -2.54 -2.58 -23.78
C GLY A 188 -2.49 -1.91 -25.16
N LYS A 189 -3.01 -0.69 -25.27
CA LYS A 189 -3.06 0.06 -26.54
C LYS A 189 -1.67 0.39 -27.10
N GLU A 190 -0.68 0.58 -26.24
CA GLU A 190 0.68 1.03 -26.60
C GLU A 190 1.76 0.08 -26.08
N ARG A 191 1.67 -1.20 -26.48
CA ARG A 191 2.62 -2.23 -26.06
C ARG A 191 4.01 -1.97 -26.66
N ILE A 192 5.06 -2.09 -25.84
CA ILE A 192 6.46 -1.88 -26.22
C ILE A 192 6.94 -3.00 -27.16
N PHE A 193 6.59 -4.25 -26.83
CA PHE A 193 6.92 -5.42 -27.63
C PHE A 193 5.65 -6.06 -28.21
N PRO A 194 5.50 -6.14 -29.55
CA PRO A 194 4.31 -6.71 -30.15
C PRO A 194 4.17 -8.19 -29.76
N ARG A 195 2.95 -8.57 -29.37
CA ARG A 195 2.56 -9.97 -29.12
C ARG A 195 1.33 -10.28 -29.97
N SER A 196 1.27 -11.51 -30.49
CA SER A 196 0.11 -12.04 -31.18
C SER A 196 -0.64 -13.01 -30.26
N PRO A 197 -1.99 -13.09 -30.29
CA PRO A 197 -2.75 -14.09 -29.55
C PRO A 197 -2.24 -15.53 -29.73
N GLY A 198 -1.58 -15.84 -30.85
CA GLY A 198 -1.02 -17.18 -31.13
C GLY A 198 0.13 -17.62 -30.21
N ILE A 199 0.61 -16.77 -29.30
CA ILE A 199 1.60 -17.18 -28.28
C ILE A 199 0.97 -17.84 -27.06
N ILE A 200 -0.33 -17.66 -26.82
CA ILE A 200 -0.99 -18.25 -25.64
C ILE A 200 -0.93 -19.77 -25.72
N GLY A 201 -0.51 -20.40 -24.63
CA GLY A 201 -0.25 -21.84 -24.50
C GLY A 201 1.08 -22.31 -25.12
N ARG A 202 1.82 -21.43 -25.82
CA ARG A 202 3.12 -21.76 -26.40
C ARG A 202 4.19 -21.78 -25.32
N ASN A 203 5.10 -22.75 -25.43
CA ASN A 203 6.26 -22.83 -24.55
C ASN A 203 7.20 -21.61 -24.75
N VAL A 204 7.69 -21.02 -23.66
CA VAL A 204 8.39 -19.72 -23.64
C VAL A 204 9.69 -19.76 -24.45
N GLN A 205 10.40 -20.88 -24.50
CA GLN A 205 11.60 -21.04 -25.30
C GLN A 205 11.29 -20.85 -26.79
N ASN A 206 10.13 -21.31 -27.25
CA ASN A 206 9.71 -21.14 -28.64
C ASN A 206 9.31 -19.70 -28.99
N CYS A 207 9.16 -18.80 -28.01
CA CYS A 207 8.81 -17.39 -28.21
C CYS A 207 10.03 -16.49 -28.39
N HIS A 208 11.26 -17.05 -28.33
CA HIS A 208 12.51 -16.31 -28.34
C HIS A 208 13.45 -16.80 -29.46
N PRO A 209 14.29 -15.92 -30.02
CA PRO A 209 15.30 -16.33 -31.00
C PRO A 209 16.39 -17.21 -30.35
N PRO A 210 17.07 -18.10 -31.12
CA PRO A 210 18.07 -19.03 -30.59
C PRO A 210 19.13 -18.38 -29.70
N LYS A 211 19.61 -17.18 -30.09
CA LYS A 211 20.66 -16.43 -29.37
C LYS A 211 20.29 -16.01 -27.93
N SER A 212 19.01 -16.03 -27.56
CA SER A 212 18.55 -15.65 -26.22
C SER A 212 18.03 -16.83 -25.40
N LEU A 213 18.00 -18.04 -25.96
CA LEU A 213 17.46 -19.22 -25.27
C LEU A 213 18.26 -19.58 -24.03
N ASP A 214 19.58 -19.47 -24.07
CA ASP A 214 20.44 -19.78 -22.92
C ASP A 214 20.13 -18.86 -21.73
N VAL A 215 19.87 -17.57 -22.02
CA VAL A 215 19.51 -16.59 -20.99
C VAL A 215 18.12 -16.90 -20.42
N VAL A 216 17.14 -17.17 -21.28
CA VAL A 216 15.77 -17.54 -20.86
C VAL A 216 15.79 -18.79 -19.98
N ASN A 217 16.47 -19.84 -20.43
CA ASN A 217 16.57 -21.10 -19.68
C ASN A 217 17.29 -20.92 -18.35
N ARG A 218 18.33 -20.09 -18.31
CA ARG A 218 19.03 -19.79 -17.06
C ARG A 218 18.11 -19.07 -16.08
N ILE A 219 17.38 -18.03 -16.50
CA ILE A 219 16.45 -17.29 -15.63
C ILE A 219 15.38 -18.25 -15.08
N VAL A 220 14.70 -18.99 -15.96
CA VAL A 220 13.65 -19.94 -15.57
C VAL A 220 14.20 -21.01 -14.63
N GLY A 221 15.39 -21.54 -14.91
CA GLY A 221 16.06 -22.53 -14.08
C GLY A 221 16.37 -22.03 -12.66
N GLU A 222 16.95 -20.84 -12.54
CA GLU A 222 17.27 -20.21 -11.25
C GLU A 222 16.00 -19.86 -10.46
N PHE A 223 14.93 -19.47 -11.15
CA PHE A 223 13.63 -19.22 -10.52
C PHE A 223 13.00 -20.53 -10.00
N LYS A 224 12.97 -21.58 -10.82
CA LYS A 224 12.48 -22.90 -10.38
C LYS A 224 13.29 -23.47 -9.22
N ALA A 225 14.60 -23.25 -9.20
CA ALA A 225 15.50 -23.71 -8.14
C ALA A 225 15.41 -22.91 -6.82
N GLY A 226 14.75 -21.75 -6.82
CA GLY A 226 14.70 -20.90 -5.61
C GLY A 226 15.95 -20.07 -5.36
N THR A 227 16.95 -20.13 -6.25
CA THR A 227 18.24 -19.42 -6.08
C THR A 227 18.16 -17.95 -6.48
N LYS A 228 17.17 -17.58 -7.29
CA LYS A 228 16.83 -16.21 -7.67
C LYS A 228 15.32 -16.00 -7.67
N SER A 229 14.91 -14.77 -7.38
CA SER A 229 13.50 -14.35 -7.46
C SER A 229 13.28 -13.22 -8.46
N THR A 230 14.34 -12.56 -8.91
CA THR A 230 14.28 -11.47 -9.89
C THR A 230 15.41 -11.52 -10.91
N ALA A 231 15.17 -10.95 -12.08
CA ALA A 231 16.18 -10.65 -13.09
C ALA A 231 15.77 -9.39 -13.85
N ASP A 232 16.67 -8.44 -14.02
CA ASP A 232 16.37 -7.12 -14.59
C ASP A 232 17.30 -6.79 -15.76
N PHE A 233 16.76 -6.13 -16.79
CA PHE A 233 17.48 -5.65 -17.97
C PHE A 233 16.97 -4.26 -18.36
N TRP A 234 17.81 -3.48 -19.02
CA TRP A 234 17.38 -2.23 -19.65
C TRP A 234 17.99 -2.11 -21.03
N ILE A 235 17.18 -1.67 -21.99
CA ILE A 235 17.60 -1.50 -23.37
C ILE A 235 17.12 -0.16 -23.91
N ARG A 236 17.82 0.37 -24.91
CA ARG A 236 17.37 1.54 -25.66
C ARG A 236 16.76 1.08 -26.98
N VAL A 237 15.50 1.43 -27.21
CA VAL A 237 14.77 1.10 -28.45
C VAL A 237 14.15 2.39 -28.98
N GLN A 238 14.52 2.78 -30.21
CA GLN A 238 13.99 3.99 -30.86
C GLN A 238 14.09 5.27 -29.99
N GLY A 239 15.19 5.42 -29.25
CA GLY A 239 15.41 6.56 -28.36
C GLY A 239 14.73 6.46 -26.99
N ARG A 240 13.85 5.48 -26.77
CA ARG A 240 13.21 5.19 -25.49
C ARG A 240 14.05 4.24 -24.63
N LEU A 241 14.05 4.44 -23.31
CA LEU A 241 14.68 3.57 -22.31
C LEU A 241 13.64 2.58 -21.75
N ILE A 242 13.76 1.32 -22.14
CA ILE A 242 12.86 0.25 -21.72
C ILE A 242 13.50 -0.51 -20.57
N TYR A 243 12.79 -0.61 -19.45
CA TYR A 243 13.15 -1.43 -18.30
C TYR A 243 12.32 -2.71 -18.29
N ILE A 244 12.99 -3.86 -18.28
CA ILE A 244 12.39 -5.19 -18.37
C ILE A 244 12.78 -5.98 -17.13
N ARG A 245 11.80 -6.52 -16.44
CA ARG A 245 11.97 -7.25 -15.19
C ARG A 245 11.27 -8.58 -15.26
N TYR A 246 11.89 -9.59 -14.68
CA TYR A 246 11.32 -10.92 -14.51
C TYR A 246 11.23 -11.22 -13.02
N PHE A 247 10.11 -11.79 -12.59
CA PHE A 247 9.86 -12.19 -11.21
C PHE A 247 9.46 -13.65 -11.15
N ALA A 248 10.00 -14.39 -10.19
CA ALA A 248 9.49 -15.70 -9.82
C ALA A 248 8.17 -15.51 -9.06
N VAL A 249 7.06 -16.04 -9.58
CA VAL A 249 5.77 -16.08 -8.90
C VAL A 249 5.74 -17.33 -8.04
N ARG A 250 5.40 -17.18 -6.76
CA ARG A 250 5.36 -18.27 -5.78
C ARG A 250 4.08 -18.22 -4.97
N ASP A 251 3.62 -19.36 -4.48
CA ASP A 251 2.53 -19.44 -3.52
C ASP A 251 3.02 -19.25 -2.07
N GLU A 252 2.11 -19.33 -1.10
CA GLU A 252 2.37 -19.19 0.33
C GLU A 252 3.40 -20.19 0.88
N ASN A 253 3.61 -21.32 0.19
CA ASN A 253 4.60 -22.34 0.56
C ASN A 253 5.93 -22.17 -0.19
N ASP A 254 6.18 -21.00 -0.78
CA ASP A 254 7.35 -20.68 -1.62
C ASP A 254 7.45 -21.54 -2.89
N ALA A 255 6.39 -22.26 -3.26
CA ALA A 255 6.39 -23.13 -4.44
C ALA A 255 6.27 -22.30 -5.71
N PHE A 256 7.16 -22.54 -6.68
CA PHE A 256 7.16 -21.83 -7.96
C PHE A 256 5.87 -22.08 -8.76
N LYS A 257 5.18 -20.99 -9.13
CA LYS A 257 3.94 -20.97 -9.94
C LYS A 257 4.11 -20.31 -11.29
N GLY A 258 5.31 -19.83 -11.62
CA GLY A 258 5.58 -19.26 -12.94
C GLY A 258 6.50 -18.06 -12.90
N THR A 259 6.63 -17.43 -14.07
CA THR A 259 7.45 -16.23 -14.28
C THR A 259 6.56 -15.10 -14.76
N LEU A 260 6.66 -13.95 -14.07
CA LEU A 260 6.05 -12.70 -14.48
C LEU A 260 7.11 -11.83 -15.17
N GLU A 261 6.91 -11.53 -16.46
CA GLU A 261 7.66 -10.50 -17.19
C GLU A 261 6.91 -9.18 -17.10
N VAL A 262 7.60 -8.11 -16.72
CA VAL A 262 7.10 -6.73 -16.68
C VAL A 262 8.02 -5.85 -17.50
N SER A 263 7.48 -5.11 -18.48
CA SER A 263 8.23 -4.13 -19.27
C SER A 263 7.63 -2.73 -19.12
N GLN A 264 8.47 -1.71 -18.95
CA GLN A 264 8.04 -0.32 -18.82
C GLN A 264 8.95 0.60 -19.62
N ASP A 265 8.37 1.55 -20.36
CA ASP A 265 9.12 2.69 -20.86
C ASP A 265 9.30 3.67 -19.71
N ILE A 266 10.54 3.79 -19.24
CA ILE A 266 10.90 4.65 -18.11
C ILE A 266 11.55 5.96 -18.57
N THR A 267 11.50 6.28 -19.87
CA THR A 267 12.14 7.48 -20.43
C THR A 267 11.66 8.74 -19.71
N ASP A 268 10.35 8.94 -19.66
CA ASP A 268 9.76 10.15 -19.07
C ASP A 268 9.87 10.13 -17.54
N ILE A 269 9.72 8.95 -16.93
CA ILE A 269 9.94 8.74 -15.48
C ILE A 269 11.36 9.13 -15.08
N SER A 270 12.36 8.76 -15.89
CA SER A 270 13.77 9.05 -15.61
C SER A 270 14.14 10.53 -15.73
N SER A 271 13.24 11.36 -16.27
CA SER A 271 13.42 12.81 -16.40
C SER A 271 12.73 13.63 -15.30
N ILE A 272 11.99 12.98 -14.40
CA ILE A 272 11.28 13.67 -13.31
C ILE A 272 12.31 14.22 -12.32
N GLU A 273 12.23 15.53 -12.07
CA GLU A 273 13.01 16.25 -11.06
C GLU A 273 12.09 17.07 -10.15
N GLY A 274 12.55 17.38 -8.94
CA GLY A 274 11.78 18.17 -7.97
C GLY A 274 10.54 17.44 -7.44
N GLU A 275 9.46 18.18 -7.20
CA GLU A 275 8.21 17.64 -6.65
C GLU A 275 6.99 18.25 -7.34
N ARG A 276 5.98 17.43 -7.59
CA ARG A 276 4.65 17.88 -8.01
C ARG A 276 3.60 17.31 -7.05
N ARG A 277 3.06 18.17 -6.19
CA ARG A 277 2.13 17.79 -5.11
C ARG A 277 0.65 18.03 -5.44
N LEU A 278 0.37 18.76 -6.52
CA LEU A 278 -0.97 19.14 -6.94
C LEU A 278 -1.20 18.80 -8.42
N LEU A 279 -2.48 18.68 -8.77
CA LEU A 279 -2.95 18.50 -10.14
C LEU A 279 -2.64 19.77 -10.98
N ASP A 280 -2.34 19.60 -12.28
CA ASP A 280 -2.04 20.73 -13.21
C ASP A 280 -3.03 20.83 -14.36
N TRP A 281 -4.16 20.13 -14.27
CA TRP A 281 -5.15 20.17 -15.33
C TRP A 281 -5.68 21.59 -15.43
N GLN A 282 -5.44 22.23 -16.58
CA GLN A 282 -6.15 23.44 -16.94
C GLN A 282 -7.51 22.99 -17.46
N ASP A 283 -8.59 23.53 -16.89
CA ASP A 283 -9.92 23.38 -17.47
C ASP A 283 -9.89 24.08 -18.84
N THR A 284 -9.85 23.30 -19.92
CA THR A 284 -10.01 23.81 -21.29
C THR A 284 -11.46 24.12 -21.61
#